data_AF-A0A7M3W6J3-F1
#
_entry.id   AF-A0A7M3W6J3-F1
#
_cell.length_a   1.000
_cell.length_b   1.000
_cell.length_c   1.000
_cell.angle_alpha   90.00
_cell.angle_beta   90.00
_cell.angle_gamma   90.00
#
_symmetry.space_group_name_H-M   'P 1'
#
loop_
_entity.id
_entity.type
_entity.pdbx_description
1 polymer ?
#
loop_
_entity_poly.entity_id
_entity_poly.type
_entity_poly.pdbx_seq_one_letter_code
_entity_poly.pdbx_strand_id
1 'polypeptide(L)'
;WGRVLKAIREDEEVAQHHGHDILTHKAASLALGAAIAALAGALWAWKLTGFDASFMSPARSTFLVWAAFIIGGTSNNRGMVVGAFIIVLMEFVFNVLVAAQGSSDLPLHVTADRIDALFEWIITNQWDVATIFAITALVGYITRSERLFDIGFSGAAVFLFAALALGERSINESFFAGAVSADMVYIKLMLIGCLMLFSLKFNSKGLLPEVPIRPSRPDGGE
;
A
#
# COMPACT_ATOMS: atom_id res chain seq x y z
N TRP A 1 18.73 4.94 28.17
CA TRP A 1 18.72 4.84 26.70
C TRP A 1 17.53 5.55 26.05
N GLY A 2 16.30 5.02 26.07
CA GLY A 2 15.16 5.61 25.35
C GLY A 2 14.81 7.06 25.72
N ARG A 3 14.89 7.43 27.01
CA ARG A 3 14.68 8.82 27.46
C ARG A 3 15.75 9.79 26.93
N VAL A 4 17.00 9.34 26.82
CA VAL A 4 18.12 10.13 26.30
C VAL A 4 17.95 10.36 24.79
N LEU A 5 17.57 9.32 24.03
CA LEU A 5 17.22 9.46 22.62
C LEU A 5 16.03 10.40 22.38
N LYS A 6 15.03 10.36 23.27
CA LYS A 6 13.90 11.30 23.21
C LYS A 6 14.36 12.73 23.49
N ALA A 7 15.22 12.95 24.49
CA ALA A 7 15.80 14.28 24.75
C ALA A 7 16.59 14.80 23.54
N ILE A 8 17.45 13.98 22.94
CA ILE A 8 18.22 14.32 21.73
C ILE A 8 17.30 14.67 20.54
N ARG A 9 16.13 14.03 20.42
CA ARG A 9 15.15 14.32 19.36
C ARG A 9 14.46 15.69 19.55
N GLU A 10 14.20 16.08 20.80
CA GLU A 10 13.53 17.35 21.11
C GLU A 10 14.52 18.52 21.05
N ASP A 11 15.70 18.37 21.67
CA ASP A 11 16.78 19.37 21.65
C ASP A 11 18.15 18.71 21.87
N GLU A 12 18.99 18.78 20.85
CA GLU A 12 20.32 18.19 20.85
C GLU A 12 21.32 18.97 21.73
N GLU A 13 21.29 20.31 21.68
CA GLU A 13 22.22 21.16 22.43
C GLU A 13 21.97 21.02 23.94
N VAL A 14 20.71 21.00 24.36
CA VAL A 14 20.34 20.80 25.76
C VAL A 14 20.81 19.43 26.26
N ALA A 15 20.64 18.37 25.46
CA ALA A 15 21.12 17.04 25.83
C ALA A 15 22.66 16.99 25.98
N GLN A 16 23.39 17.73 25.13
CA GLN A 16 24.85 17.84 25.22
C GLN A 16 25.30 18.57 26.49
N HIS A 17 24.62 19.66 26.85
CA HIS A 17 24.90 20.41 28.08
C HIS A 17 24.68 19.58 29.34
N HIS A 18 23.78 18.60 29.30
CA HIS A 18 23.58 17.61 30.38
C HIS A 18 24.63 16.49 30.41
N GLY A 19 25.68 16.56 29.58
CA GLY A 19 26.80 15.63 29.58
C GLY A 19 26.54 14.32 28.83
N HIS A 20 25.50 14.26 28.00
CA HIS A 20 25.23 13.09 27.16
C HIS A 20 26.03 13.17 25.86
N ASP A 21 26.79 12.11 25.56
CA ASP A 21 27.46 11.96 24.27
C ASP A 21 26.46 11.63 23.17
N ILE A 22 26.12 12.63 22.36
CA ILE A 22 25.11 12.51 21.30
C ILE A 22 25.58 11.59 20.18
N LEU A 23 26.84 11.71 19.76
CA LEU A 23 27.36 10.96 18.62
C LEU A 23 27.31 9.46 18.90
N THR A 24 27.73 9.03 20.09
CA THR A 24 27.68 7.62 20.47
C THR A 24 26.24 7.11 20.55
N HIS A 25 25.30 7.89 21.08
CA HIS A 25 23.90 7.47 21.14
C HIS A 25 23.25 7.38 19.75
N LYS A 26 23.53 8.33 18.85
CA LYS A 26 23.06 8.31 17.47
C LYS A 26 23.66 7.12 16.71
N ALA A 27 24.99 6.93 16.79
CA ALA A 27 25.69 5.82 16.14
C ALA A 27 25.18 4.46 16.62
N ALA A 28 25.00 4.29 17.93
CA ALA A 28 24.45 3.06 18.50
C ALA A 28 23.00 2.81 18.07
N SER A 29 22.16 3.85 17.97
CA SER A 29 20.79 3.71 17.46
C SER A 29 20.75 3.31 15.98
N LEU A 30 21.64 3.89 15.16
CA LEU A 30 21.79 3.55 13.75
C LEU A 30 22.30 2.11 13.58
N ALA A 31 23.34 1.72 14.33
CA ALA A 31 23.91 0.39 14.28
C ALA A 31 22.89 -0.68 14.69
N LEU A 32 22.10 -0.43 15.73
CA LEU A 32 21.04 -1.32 16.17
C LEU A 32 19.93 -1.44 15.11
N GLY A 33 19.50 -0.31 14.51
CA GLY A 33 18.52 -0.32 13.41
C GLY A 33 19.04 -1.08 12.18
N ALA A 34 20.29 -0.85 11.78
CA ALA A 34 20.94 -1.52 10.67
C ALA A 34 21.09 -3.03 10.92
N ALA A 35 21.44 -3.44 12.14
CA ALA A 35 21.55 -4.85 12.51
C ALA A 35 20.19 -5.58 12.39
N ILE A 36 19.11 -4.96 12.85
CA ILE A 36 17.75 -5.53 12.73
C ILE A 36 17.33 -5.60 11.25
N ALA A 37 17.57 -4.54 10.48
CA ALA A 37 17.26 -4.52 9.05
C ALA A 37 18.05 -5.57 8.26
N ALA A 38 19.34 -5.74 8.57
CA ALA A 38 20.19 -6.77 7.96
C ALA A 38 19.70 -8.18 8.28
N LEU A 39 19.32 -8.45 9.54
CA LEU A 39 18.75 -9.73 9.94
C LEU A 39 17.42 -10.01 9.22
N ALA A 40 16.53 -9.02 9.14
CA ALA A 40 15.28 -9.15 8.40
C ALA A 40 15.53 -9.43 6.90
N GLY A 41 16.50 -8.74 6.29
CA GLY A 41 16.91 -8.98 4.90
C GLY A 41 17.48 -10.39 4.68
N ALA A 42 18.28 -10.90 5.61
CA ALA A 42 18.82 -12.26 5.55
C ALA A 42 17.71 -13.33 5.64
N LEU A 43 16.75 -13.16 6.56
CA LEU A 43 15.59 -14.04 6.67
C LEU A 43 14.70 -14.00 5.42
N TRP A 44 14.52 -12.80 4.84
CA TRP A 44 13.76 -12.65 3.59
C TRP A 44 14.46 -13.33 2.42
N ALA A 45 15.77 -13.14 2.25
CA ALA A 45 16.55 -13.84 1.24
C ALA A 45 16.48 -15.37 1.40
N TRP A 46 16.52 -15.86 2.64
CA TRP A 46 16.34 -17.28 2.92
C TRP A 46 14.95 -17.79 2.50
N LYS A 47 13.87 -17.03 2.79
CA LYS A 47 12.50 -17.35 2.37
C LYS A 47 12.38 -17.45 0.84
N LEU A 48 13.10 -16.63 0.09
CA LEU A 48 12.99 -16.60 -1.37
C LEU A 48 13.63 -17.83 -2.03
N THR A 49 14.50 -18.57 -1.35
CA THR A 49 15.23 -19.76 -1.86
C THR A 49 16.09 -19.54 -3.13
N GLY A 50 16.05 -18.35 -3.72
CA GLY A 50 16.82 -17.95 -4.90
C GLY A 50 16.61 -16.47 -5.21
N PHE A 51 17.50 -15.89 -6.02
CA PHE A 51 17.38 -14.51 -6.49
C PHE A 51 16.93 -14.51 -7.95
N ASP A 52 15.78 -13.88 -8.19
CA ASP A 52 15.24 -13.68 -9.53
C ASP A 52 14.95 -12.20 -9.73
N ALA A 53 15.17 -11.68 -10.93
CA ALA A 53 14.92 -10.27 -11.27
C ALA A 53 13.46 -9.88 -11.02
N SER A 54 12.54 -10.83 -11.15
CA SER A 54 11.12 -10.63 -10.88
C SER A 54 10.89 -10.28 -9.39
N PHE A 55 11.54 -10.94 -8.45
CA PHE A 55 11.36 -10.69 -7.01
C PHE A 55 11.83 -9.29 -6.55
N MET A 56 12.73 -8.66 -7.32
CA MET A 56 13.26 -7.33 -7.02
C MET A 56 12.36 -6.19 -7.51
N SER A 57 11.21 -6.48 -8.11
CA SER A 57 10.25 -5.46 -8.54
C SER A 57 9.86 -4.57 -7.34
N PRO A 58 10.06 -3.22 -7.42
CA PRO A 58 9.76 -2.30 -6.32
C PRO A 58 8.30 -2.40 -5.84
N ALA A 59 7.40 -2.68 -6.77
CA ALA A 59 6.00 -2.94 -6.51
C ALA A 59 5.78 -4.09 -5.49
N ARG A 60 6.58 -5.16 -5.57
CA ARG A 60 6.39 -6.35 -4.74
C ARG A 60 7.11 -6.30 -3.39
N SER A 61 8.05 -5.38 -3.19
CA SER A 61 8.91 -5.36 -2.01
C SER A 61 8.82 -4.02 -1.26
N THR A 62 9.40 -2.95 -1.81
CA THR A 62 9.57 -1.67 -1.13
C THR A 62 8.25 -0.97 -0.88
N PHE A 63 7.28 -1.12 -1.79
CA PHE A 63 5.96 -0.52 -1.63
C PHE A 63 5.20 -1.08 -0.43
N LEU A 64 5.33 -2.38 -0.14
CA LEU A 64 4.70 -3.03 1.02
C LEU A 64 5.24 -2.49 2.34
N VAL A 65 6.56 -2.30 2.41
CA VAL A 65 7.22 -1.76 3.60
C VAL A 65 6.78 -0.31 3.84
N TRP A 66 6.72 0.50 2.80
CA TRP A 66 6.19 1.87 2.88
C TRP A 66 4.71 1.90 3.28
N ALA A 67 3.88 0.99 2.74
CA ALA A 67 2.48 0.87 3.13
C ALA A 67 2.31 0.50 4.60
N ALA A 68 3.10 -0.46 5.11
CA ALA A 68 3.09 -0.82 6.52
C ALA A 68 3.44 0.36 7.43
N PHE A 69 4.42 1.18 7.01
CA PHE A 69 4.84 2.38 7.74
C PHE A 69 3.77 3.48 7.74
N ILE A 70 3.18 3.76 6.59
CA ILE A 70 2.12 4.77 6.46
C ILE A 70 0.88 4.38 7.27
N ILE A 71 0.46 3.11 7.19
CA ILE A 71 -0.70 2.60 7.93
C ILE A 71 -0.42 2.59 9.44
N GLY A 72 0.76 2.13 9.85
CA GLY A 72 1.15 2.05 11.26
C GLY A 72 1.29 3.42 11.93
N GLY A 73 1.70 4.44 11.18
CA GLY A 73 1.88 5.80 11.65
C GLY A 73 3.30 6.11 12.10
N THR A 74 3.70 7.37 11.91
CA THR A 74 5.02 7.85 12.30
C THR A 74 5.08 7.99 13.82
N SER A 75 6.21 7.62 14.42
CA SER A 75 6.57 7.97 15.81
C SER A 75 6.11 7.04 16.95
N ASN A 76 5.55 5.86 16.67
CA ASN A 76 5.19 4.89 17.72
C ASN A 76 5.52 3.43 17.33
N ASN A 77 6.35 2.75 18.12
CA ASN A 77 6.73 1.35 17.88
C ASN A 77 5.51 0.41 17.85
N ARG A 78 4.48 0.67 18.66
CA ARG A 78 3.25 -0.15 18.67
C ARG A 78 2.45 0.03 17.38
N GLY A 79 2.37 1.26 16.87
CA GLY A 79 1.74 1.57 15.59
C GLY A 79 2.42 0.85 14.43
N MET A 80 3.76 0.86 14.43
CA MET A 80 4.55 0.14 13.43
C MET A 80 4.31 -1.37 13.42
N VAL A 81 4.23 -2.00 14.59
CA VAL A 81 3.93 -3.44 14.70
C VAL A 81 2.53 -3.75 14.16
N VAL A 82 1.54 -2.93 14.50
CA VAL A 82 0.16 -3.10 13.99
C VAL A 82 0.09 -2.89 12.48
N GLY A 83 0.75 -1.87 11.95
CA GLY A 83 0.82 -1.62 10.50
C GLY A 83 1.46 -2.77 9.73
N ALA A 84 2.58 -3.31 10.24
CA ALA A 84 3.23 -4.48 9.68
C ALA A 84 2.31 -5.72 9.74
N PHE A 85 1.62 -5.95 10.85
CA PHE A 85 0.69 -7.07 11.01
C PHE A 85 -0.48 -7.00 10.01
N ILE A 86 -1.05 -5.81 9.80
CA ILE A 86 -2.13 -5.59 8.83
C ILE A 86 -1.66 -5.94 7.42
N ILE A 87 -0.48 -5.45 7.01
CA ILE A 87 0.06 -5.74 5.67
C ILE A 87 0.35 -7.23 5.49
N VAL A 88 0.92 -7.89 6.50
CA VAL A 88 1.21 -9.34 6.43
C VAL A 88 -0.09 -10.16 6.33
N LEU A 89 -1.12 -9.83 7.12
CA LEU A 89 -2.40 -10.52 7.07
C LEU A 89 -3.08 -10.32 5.71
N MET A 90 -3.04 -9.09 5.19
CA MET A 90 -3.58 -8.79 3.87
C MET A 90 -2.81 -9.49 2.75
N GLU A 91 -1.48 -9.57 2.85
CA GLU A 91 -0.66 -10.34 1.92
C GLU A 91 -1.01 -11.82 1.91
N PHE A 92 -1.30 -12.41 3.07
CA PHE A 92 -1.79 -13.78 3.14
C PHE A 92 -3.10 -13.95 2.37
N VAL A 93 -4.09 -13.07 2.59
CA VAL A 93 -5.38 -13.11 1.87
C VAL A 93 -5.17 -12.98 0.36
N PHE A 94 -4.29 -12.10 -0.09
CA PHE A 94 -4.02 -11.95 -1.53
C PHE A 94 -3.28 -13.13 -2.13
N ASN A 95 -2.35 -13.74 -1.41
CA ASN A 95 -1.68 -14.94 -1.93
C ASN A 95 -2.68 -16.09 -2.09
N VAL A 96 -3.69 -16.19 -1.21
CA VAL A 96 -4.81 -17.12 -1.39
C VAL A 96 -5.66 -16.74 -2.61
N LEU A 97 -5.99 -15.46 -2.78
CA LEU A 97 -6.76 -14.97 -3.93
C LEU A 97 -6.05 -15.25 -5.28
N VAL A 98 -4.72 -15.03 -5.34
CA VAL A 98 -3.89 -15.37 -6.51
C VAL A 98 -3.92 -16.86 -6.77
N ALA A 99 -3.73 -17.69 -5.73
CA ALA A 99 -3.78 -19.14 -5.88
C ALA A 99 -5.17 -19.63 -6.35
N ALA A 100 -6.23 -18.98 -5.88
CA ALA A 100 -7.61 -19.32 -6.20
C ALA A 100 -8.00 -19.04 -7.67
N GLN A 101 -7.25 -18.23 -8.42
CA GLN A 101 -7.41 -18.14 -9.88
C GLN A 101 -7.07 -19.46 -10.59
N GLY A 102 -6.18 -20.28 -10.01
CA GLY A 102 -5.69 -21.50 -10.63
C GLY A 102 -6.49 -22.77 -10.31
N SER A 103 -7.42 -22.73 -9.35
CA SER A 103 -8.23 -23.90 -8.97
C SER A 103 -9.55 -23.49 -8.33
N SER A 104 -10.63 -24.16 -8.75
CA SER A 104 -11.99 -23.94 -8.28
C SER A 104 -12.26 -24.38 -6.84
N ASP A 105 -11.38 -25.20 -6.28
CA ASP A 105 -11.55 -25.81 -4.96
C ASP A 105 -11.03 -24.91 -3.82
N LEU A 106 -10.34 -23.82 -4.18
CA LEU A 106 -9.73 -22.91 -3.23
C LEU A 106 -10.74 -21.87 -2.71
N PRO A 107 -10.64 -21.48 -1.43
CA PRO A 107 -11.42 -20.37 -0.92
C PRO A 107 -11.08 -19.10 -1.71
N LEU A 108 -12.09 -18.24 -1.94
CA LEU A 108 -12.03 -17.01 -2.74
C LEU A 108 -12.04 -17.18 -4.28
N HIS A 109 -12.15 -18.40 -4.83
CA HIS A 109 -12.23 -18.61 -6.29
C HIS A 109 -13.30 -17.74 -6.96
N VAL A 110 -14.54 -17.74 -6.43
CA VAL A 110 -15.64 -16.90 -6.94
C VAL A 110 -15.30 -15.40 -6.94
N THR A 111 -14.46 -14.94 -6.00
CA THR A 111 -14.03 -13.54 -5.96
C THR A 111 -12.97 -13.26 -7.02
N ALA A 112 -12.03 -14.19 -7.20
CA ALA A 112 -11.04 -14.13 -8.27
C ALA A 112 -11.71 -14.11 -9.65
N ASP A 113 -12.66 -15.01 -9.90
CA ASP A 113 -13.43 -15.06 -11.15
C ASP A 113 -14.20 -13.78 -11.43
N ARG A 114 -14.79 -13.16 -10.40
CA ARG A 114 -15.47 -11.87 -10.55
C ARG A 114 -14.49 -10.77 -10.94
N ILE A 115 -13.28 -10.79 -10.40
CA ILE A 115 -12.26 -9.81 -10.75
C ILE A 115 -11.81 -10.01 -12.19
N ASP A 116 -11.55 -11.26 -12.60
CA ASP A 116 -11.17 -11.59 -13.98
C ASP A 116 -12.28 -11.23 -14.95
N ALA A 117 -13.54 -11.58 -14.66
CA ALA A 117 -14.68 -11.23 -15.50
C ALA A 117 -14.89 -9.71 -15.62
N LEU A 118 -14.70 -8.94 -14.54
CA LEU A 118 -14.76 -7.48 -14.60
C LEU A 118 -13.63 -6.90 -15.45
N PHE A 119 -12.41 -7.42 -15.29
CA PHE A 119 -11.26 -6.98 -16.06
C PHE A 119 -11.40 -7.30 -17.55
N GLU A 120 -11.82 -8.53 -17.87
CA GLU A 120 -12.14 -8.96 -19.22
C GLU A 120 -13.23 -8.08 -19.83
N TRP A 121 -14.31 -7.82 -19.10
CA TRP A 121 -15.40 -6.96 -19.58
C TRP A 121 -14.93 -5.52 -19.84
N ILE A 122 -14.09 -4.95 -18.98
CA ILE A 122 -13.53 -3.60 -19.15
C ILE A 122 -12.67 -3.50 -20.41
N ILE A 123 -11.90 -4.55 -20.73
CA ILE A 123 -10.95 -4.55 -21.85
C ILE A 123 -11.61 -4.89 -23.17
N THR A 124 -12.58 -5.81 -23.17
CA THR A 124 -13.23 -6.32 -24.39
C THR A 124 -14.39 -5.43 -24.83
N ASN A 125 -15.24 -4.99 -23.90
CA ASN A 125 -16.44 -4.21 -24.20
C ASN A 125 -16.22 -2.70 -23.95
N GLN A 126 -15.22 -2.13 -24.63
CA GLN A 126 -14.81 -0.74 -24.41
C GLN A 126 -15.92 0.28 -24.70
N TRP A 127 -16.81 -0.02 -25.66
CA TRP A 127 -17.98 0.81 -26.00
C TRP A 127 -19.01 0.86 -24.86
N ASP A 128 -19.28 -0.27 -24.22
CA ASP A 128 -20.21 -0.34 -23.09
C ASP A 128 -19.64 0.45 -21.90
N VAL A 129 -18.35 0.25 -21.62
CA VAL A 129 -17.64 0.96 -20.54
C VAL A 129 -17.65 2.47 -20.78
N ALA A 130 -17.32 2.92 -22.01
CA ALA A 130 -17.36 4.33 -22.39
C ALA A 130 -18.76 4.94 -22.20
N THR A 131 -19.80 4.18 -22.53
CA THR A 131 -21.20 4.59 -22.35
C THR A 131 -21.54 4.76 -20.87
N ILE A 132 -21.11 3.86 -19.99
CA ILE A 132 -21.32 3.98 -18.53
C ILE A 132 -20.62 5.23 -17.98
N PHE A 133 -19.37 5.49 -18.38
CA PHE A 133 -18.67 6.70 -17.96
C PHE A 133 -19.32 7.98 -18.52
N ALA A 134 -19.84 7.95 -19.75
CA ALA A 134 -20.58 9.07 -20.33
C ALA A 134 -21.89 9.35 -19.57
N ILE A 135 -22.62 8.29 -19.19
CA ILE A 135 -23.80 8.41 -18.32
C ILE A 135 -23.39 8.99 -16.96
N THR A 136 -22.28 8.53 -16.37
CA THR A 136 -21.76 9.06 -15.11
C THR A 136 -21.41 10.54 -15.21
N ALA A 137 -20.81 10.97 -16.33
CA ALA A 137 -20.53 12.38 -16.61
C ALA A 137 -21.84 13.19 -16.70
N LEU A 138 -22.83 12.66 -17.40
CA LEU A 138 -24.15 13.30 -17.55
C LEU A 138 -24.86 13.43 -16.20
N VAL A 139 -24.79 12.41 -15.34
CA VAL A 139 -25.30 12.47 -13.96
C VAL A 139 -24.55 13.54 -13.17
N GLY A 140 -23.22 13.63 -13.30
CA GLY A 140 -22.41 14.68 -12.68
C GLY A 140 -22.81 16.09 -13.10
N TYR A 141 -23.10 16.27 -14.39
CA TYR A 141 -23.62 17.51 -14.95
C TYR A 141 -24.99 17.88 -14.35
N ILE A 142 -25.92 16.91 -14.28
CA ILE A 142 -27.26 17.12 -13.70
C ILE A 142 -27.18 17.46 -12.21
N THR A 143 -26.35 16.74 -11.45
CA THR A 143 -26.19 16.97 -9.99
C THR A 143 -25.29 18.16 -9.64
N ARG A 144 -24.77 18.89 -10.64
CA ARG A 144 -23.78 19.98 -10.47
C ARG A 144 -22.58 19.58 -9.61
N SER A 145 -22.18 18.31 -9.67
CA SER A 145 -21.02 17.81 -8.94
C SER A 145 -19.83 17.79 -9.90
N GLU A 146 -18.91 18.75 -9.73
CA GLU A 146 -17.70 18.85 -10.56
C GLU A 146 -16.87 17.57 -10.51
N ARG A 147 -16.74 16.96 -9.34
CA ARG A 147 -15.99 15.70 -9.16
C ARG A 147 -16.54 14.55 -9.99
N LEU A 148 -17.87 14.41 -10.03
CA LEU A 148 -18.51 13.31 -10.75
C LEU A 148 -18.46 13.53 -12.26
N PHE A 149 -18.58 14.79 -12.68
CA PHE A 149 -18.43 15.19 -14.07
C PHE A 149 -17.00 14.93 -14.58
N ASP A 150 -15.98 15.34 -13.83
CA ASP A 150 -14.58 15.17 -14.22
C ASP A 150 -14.18 13.69 -14.35
N ILE A 151 -14.59 12.86 -13.39
CA ILE A 151 -14.34 11.40 -13.42
C ILE A 151 -15.06 10.76 -14.61
N GLY A 152 -16.33 11.11 -14.82
CA GLY A 152 -17.12 10.58 -15.93
C GLY A 152 -16.55 10.99 -17.29
N PHE A 153 -16.21 12.28 -17.45
CA PHE A 153 -15.72 12.83 -18.72
C PHE A 153 -14.33 12.27 -19.07
N SER A 154 -13.41 12.25 -18.10
CA SER A 154 -12.08 11.66 -18.30
C SER A 154 -12.15 10.16 -18.59
N GLY A 155 -12.97 9.41 -17.85
CA GLY A 155 -13.19 7.98 -18.11
C GLY A 155 -13.78 7.73 -19.50
N ALA A 156 -14.82 8.47 -19.87
CA ALA A 156 -15.47 8.33 -21.18
C ALA A 156 -14.49 8.64 -22.32
N ALA A 157 -13.69 9.70 -22.19
CA ALA A 157 -12.69 10.07 -23.19
C ALA A 157 -11.63 8.98 -23.36
N VAL A 158 -11.12 8.40 -22.26
CA VAL A 158 -10.11 7.33 -22.29
C VAL A 158 -10.66 6.07 -22.97
N PHE A 159 -11.85 5.60 -22.57
CA PHE A 159 -12.42 4.38 -23.13
C PHE A 159 -12.96 4.56 -24.55
N LEU A 160 -13.43 5.75 -24.92
CA LEU A 160 -13.82 6.07 -26.29
C LEU A 160 -12.59 6.13 -27.20
N PHE A 161 -11.49 6.74 -26.74
CA PHE A 161 -10.24 6.71 -27.48
C PHE A 161 -9.70 5.29 -27.62
N ALA A 162 -9.72 4.50 -26.54
CA ALA A 162 -9.35 3.09 -26.56
C ALA A 162 -10.18 2.33 -27.61
N ALA A 163 -11.51 2.49 -27.61
CA ALA A 163 -12.40 1.79 -28.52
C ALA A 163 -12.16 2.14 -30.01
N LEU A 164 -11.69 3.35 -30.28
CA LEU A 164 -11.36 3.80 -31.63
C LEU A 164 -9.94 3.42 -32.06
N ALA A 165 -8.99 3.40 -31.13
CA ALA A 165 -7.56 3.21 -31.41
C ALA A 165 -7.10 1.74 -31.29
N LEU A 166 -7.70 0.97 -30.39
CA LEU A 166 -7.36 -0.43 -30.11
C LEU A 166 -8.33 -1.34 -30.87
N GLY A 167 -7.86 -1.91 -31.98
CA GLY A 167 -8.57 -3.00 -32.64
C GLY A 167 -8.39 -4.33 -31.91
N GLU A 168 -9.27 -5.31 -32.21
CA GLU A 168 -9.23 -6.67 -31.63
C GLU A 168 -7.85 -7.36 -31.75
N ARG A 169 -7.08 -7.00 -32.80
CA ARG A 169 -5.73 -7.50 -33.00
C ARG A 169 -4.78 -7.14 -31.85
N SER A 170 -4.94 -5.97 -31.23
CA SER A 170 -4.12 -5.57 -30.08
C SER A 170 -4.36 -6.47 -28.87
N ILE A 171 -5.60 -6.92 -28.67
CA ILE A 171 -5.97 -7.81 -27.56
C ILE A 171 -5.36 -9.19 -27.80
N ASN A 172 -5.50 -9.72 -29.01
CA ASN A 172 -4.98 -11.05 -29.36
C ASN A 172 -3.45 -11.14 -29.30
N GLU A 173 -2.73 -10.08 -29.66
CA GLU A 173 -1.26 -10.02 -29.55
C GLU A 173 -0.78 -9.85 -28.10
N SER A 174 -1.59 -9.23 -27.25
CA SER A 174 -1.25 -9.02 -25.82
C SER A 174 -1.54 -10.26 -24.97
N PHE A 175 -2.56 -11.04 -25.33
CA PHE A 175 -2.98 -12.24 -24.60
C PHE A 175 -2.78 -13.50 -25.46
N PHE A 176 -1.55 -14.02 -25.48
CA PHE A 176 -1.10 -15.14 -26.32
C PHE A 176 -1.91 -16.45 -26.23
N ALA A 177 -2.76 -16.62 -25.21
CA ALA A 177 -3.55 -17.84 -24.98
C ALA A 177 -5.07 -17.63 -25.10
N GLY A 178 -5.53 -16.44 -25.50
CA GLY A 178 -6.96 -16.11 -25.61
C GLY A 178 -7.71 -15.98 -24.27
N ALA A 179 -7.07 -16.28 -23.14
CA ALA A 179 -7.61 -16.02 -21.81
C ALA A 179 -7.18 -14.62 -21.35
N VAL A 180 -8.15 -13.71 -21.22
CA VAL A 180 -7.95 -12.39 -20.64
C VAL A 180 -8.09 -12.51 -19.12
N SER A 181 -6.99 -12.82 -18.45
CA SER A 181 -6.93 -12.81 -16.98
C SER A 181 -6.25 -11.56 -16.48
N ALA A 182 -6.71 -11.07 -15.33
CA ALA A 182 -6.08 -9.96 -14.66
C ALA A 182 -4.81 -10.44 -13.94
N ASP A 183 -3.69 -9.75 -14.15
CA ASP A 183 -2.50 -10.01 -13.35
C ASP A 183 -2.73 -9.53 -11.91
N MET A 184 -2.97 -10.50 -11.03
CA MET A 184 -3.31 -10.31 -9.63
C MET A 184 -2.20 -9.57 -8.85
N VAL A 185 -0.97 -9.51 -9.36
CA VAL A 185 0.08 -8.68 -8.79
C VAL A 185 -0.31 -7.19 -8.81
N TYR A 186 -0.89 -6.70 -9.90
CA TYR A 186 -1.33 -5.30 -10.00
C TYR A 186 -2.62 -5.03 -9.22
N ILE A 187 -3.52 -6.02 -9.15
CA ILE A 187 -4.72 -5.92 -8.30
C ILE A 187 -4.32 -5.82 -6.82
N LYS A 188 -3.35 -6.63 -6.38
CA LYS A 188 -2.77 -6.55 -5.04
C LYS A 188 -2.23 -5.14 -4.76
N LEU A 189 -1.43 -4.59 -5.67
CA LEU A 189 -0.89 -3.22 -5.55
C LEU A 189 -1.98 -2.16 -5.44
N MET A 190 -2.99 -2.24 -6.32
CA MET A 190 -4.12 -1.31 -6.30
C MET A 190 -4.84 -1.34 -4.95
N LEU A 191 -5.12 -2.53 -4.42
CA LEU A 191 -5.80 -2.68 -3.13
C LEU A 191 -4.96 -2.17 -1.95
N ILE A 192 -3.64 -2.40 -1.97
CA ILE A 192 -2.73 -1.84 -0.96
C ILE A 192 -2.69 -0.30 -1.06
N GLY A 193 -2.66 0.25 -2.27
CA GLY A 193 -2.76 1.69 -2.51
C GLY A 193 -4.08 2.26 -1.99
N CYS A 194 -5.21 1.61 -2.29
CA CYS A 194 -6.51 1.98 -1.75
C CYS A 194 -6.54 1.93 -0.23
N LEU A 195 -5.96 0.89 0.39
CA LEU A 195 -5.85 0.79 1.84
C LEU A 195 -5.02 1.93 2.43
N MET A 196 -3.89 2.28 1.79
CA MET A 196 -3.04 3.38 2.20
C MET A 196 -3.78 4.71 2.13
N LEU A 197 -4.45 5.00 1.01
CA LEU A 197 -5.26 6.20 0.83
C LEU A 197 -6.42 6.26 1.85
N PHE A 198 -7.07 5.13 2.08
CA PHE A 198 -8.12 5.01 3.10
C PHE A 198 -7.56 5.31 4.49
N SER A 199 -6.44 4.70 4.87
CA SER A 199 -5.78 4.95 6.16
C SER A 199 -5.45 6.43 6.36
N LEU A 200 -4.84 7.06 5.35
CA LEU A 200 -4.51 8.49 5.37
C LEU A 200 -5.73 9.40 5.43
N LYS A 201 -6.85 9.00 4.81
CA LYS A 201 -8.11 9.75 4.84
C LYS A 201 -8.71 9.79 6.26
N PHE A 202 -8.59 8.72 7.04
CA PHE A 202 -9.11 8.67 8.41
C PHE A 202 -8.14 9.27 9.44
N ASN A 203 -6.84 9.05 9.29
CA ASN A 203 -5.84 9.63 10.17
C ASN A 203 -4.53 9.91 9.42
N SER A 204 -4.21 11.20 9.23
CA SER A 204 -2.99 11.63 8.55
C SER A 204 -1.70 11.28 9.31
N LYS A 205 -1.80 10.93 10.59
CA LYS A 205 -0.67 10.48 11.43
C LYS A 205 -0.56 8.96 11.53
N GLY A 206 -1.41 8.21 10.84
CA GLY A 206 -1.53 6.74 10.90
C GLY A 206 -2.37 6.25 12.08
N LEU A 207 -2.54 4.92 12.21
CA LEU A 207 -3.59 4.34 13.06
C LEU A 207 -3.37 4.55 14.57
N LEU A 208 -2.12 4.56 15.04
CA LEU A 208 -1.77 4.71 16.47
C LEU A 208 -0.71 5.81 16.68
N PRO A 209 -1.11 7.10 16.69
CA PRO A 209 -0.17 8.21 16.84
C PRO A 209 0.54 8.22 18.20
N GLU A 210 1.75 8.79 18.26
CA GLU A 210 2.48 8.96 19.53
C GLU A 210 1.71 9.90 20.47
N VAL A 211 1.42 9.43 21.69
CA VAL A 211 0.87 10.25 22.77
C VAL A 211 2.03 10.82 23.59
N PRO A 212 2.17 12.16 23.71
CA PRO A 212 3.19 12.75 24.56
C PRO A 212 2.99 12.32 26.02
N ILE A 213 3.98 11.61 26.58
CA ILE A 213 3.98 11.26 28.01
C ILE A 213 4.23 12.53 28.80
N ARG A 214 3.21 13.00 29.51
CA ARG A 214 3.37 14.03 30.54
C ARG A 214 3.93 13.36 31.80
N PRO A 215 5.07 13.80 32.35
CA PRO A 215 5.55 13.27 33.62
C PRO A 215 4.50 13.53 34.71
N SER A 216 4.29 12.56 35.60
CA SER A 216 3.49 12.75 36.80
C SER A 216 4.08 13.91 37.60
N ARG A 217 3.25 14.91 37.95
CA ARG A 217 3.67 15.96 38.87
C ARG A 217 4.09 15.27 40.18
N PRO A 218 5.22 15.65 40.79
CA PRO A 218 5.47 15.23 42.16
C PRO A 218 4.29 15.72 43.00
N ASP A 219 3.59 14.79 43.64
CA ASP A 219 2.66 15.13 44.71
C ASP A 219 3.47 15.93 45.74
N GLY A 220 2.93 17.07 46.17
CA GLY A 220 3.64 18.07 46.96
C GLY A 220 4.49 17.46 48.07
N GLY A 221 5.73 17.93 48.18
CA GLY A 221 6.63 17.51 49.24
C GLY A 221 6.04 17.82 50.62
N GLU A 222 6.08 16.81 51.49
CA GLU A 222 6.25 16.99 52.93
C GLU A 222 7.74 17.05 53.25
#